data_AF-I1RRD7-F1
#
_entry.id   AF-I1RRD7-F1
#
_cell.length_a   1.000
_cell.length_b   1.000
_cell.length_c   1.000
_cell.angle_alpha   90.00
_cell.angle_beta   90.00
_cell.angle_gamma   90.00
#
_symmetry.space_group_name_H-M   'P 1'
#
loop_
_entity.id
_entity.type
_entity.pdbx_description
1 polymer ?
#
loop_
_entity_poly.entity_id
_entity_poly.type
_entity_poly.pdbx_seq_one_letter_code
_entity_poly.pdbx_strand_id
1 'polypeptide(L)'
;MPYNYSINPQDAFGSDSPCDLDTCPIDWSLYGYRPSLAANIAFVVLFSLIGIVHLYLGIRWKSWGFMTGMLLGCMSEVIGYVGRIMMWYNPFSFNAFMIQIVCLTIAPVFYTASIYVTLSKAINYFSPELSRFKPQLFIWIFIPFDIVCLILQAAGGAMSTESSSTAGVDISMAGLALQVIVLVAFIAAFADYMIRYWRSGKAQAFGWRMTAFFVGLSAAIILILARCIYRVAELREGYDGELIKHEIPFIILEGVVIVLAAIALFFGHPGLVFNKSEVTNSVSQTEKGVASGSDNNY
;
A
#
# COMPACT_ATOMS: atom_id res chain seq x y z
N MET A 1 10.01 -40.63 3.03
CA MET A 1 11.38 -40.91 2.55
C MET A 1 12.34 -40.37 3.61
N PRO A 2 13.50 -40.98 3.88
CA PRO A 2 14.38 -40.45 4.93
C PRO A 2 14.98 -39.13 4.44
N TYR A 3 14.81 -38.07 5.22
CA TYR A 3 15.40 -36.76 4.95
C TYR A 3 16.92 -36.86 4.84
N ASN A 4 17.52 -36.05 3.96
CA ASN A 4 18.96 -36.09 3.75
C ASN A 4 19.68 -35.26 4.81
N TYR A 5 20.05 -35.90 5.92
CA TYR A 5 20.77 -35.27 7.03
C TYR A 5 22.22 -34.83 6.71
N SER A 6 22.70 -34.99 5.47
CA SER A 6 23.96 -34.39 5.05
C SER A 6 23.85 -32.89 4.77
N ILE A 7 22.63 -32.35 4.69
CA ILE A 7 22.36 -30.92 4.48
C ILE A 7 22.33 -30.24 5.84
N ASN A 8 23.15 -29.19 6.03
CA ASN A 8 23.07 -28.40 7.25
C ASN A 8 21.82 -27.53 7.24
N PRO A 9 21.14 -27.32 8.39
CA PRO A 9 19.97 -26.46 8.49
C PRO A 9 20.22 -25.02 8.01
N GLN A 10 21.47 -24.54 8.08
CA GLN A 10 21.88 -23.21 7.63
C GLN A 10 21.87 -23.07 6.11
N ASP A 11 22.00 -24.18 5.37
CA ASP A 11 21.99 -24.22 3.90
C ASP A 11 20.57 -24.50 3.35
N ALA A 12 19.58 -24.61 4.23
CA ALA A 12 18.20 -24.93 3.87
C ALA A 12 17.47 -23.77 3.18
N PHE A 13 18.02 -22.56 3.20
CA PHE A 13 17.40 -21.39 2.57
C PHE A 13 18.45 -20.47 1.92
N GLY A 14 18.30 -20.21 0.62
CA GLY A 14 19.23 -19.41 -0.18
C GLY A 14 19.05 -19.67 -1.68
N SER A 15 19.73 -18.88 -2.52
CA SER A 15 19.68 -19.00 -4.00
C SER A 15 20.02 -20.40 -4.49
N ASP A 16 20.98 -21.05 -3.83
CA ASP A 16 21.54 -22.34 -4.20
C ASP A 16 21.09 -23.47 -3.27
N SER A 17 19.97 -23.28 -2.54
CA SER A 17 19.51 -24.30 -1.59
C SER A 17 19.10 -25.60 -2.31
N PRO A 18 19.65 -26.76 -1.89
CA PRO A 18 19.26 -28.06 -2.44
C PRO A 18 17.98 -28.61 -1.80
N CYS A 19 17.34 -27.86 -0.89
CA CYS A 19 16.19 -28.32 -0.13
C CYS A 19 14.87 -28.22 -0.91
N ASP A 20 14.08 -29.27 -0.77
CA ASP A 20 12.67 -29.36 -1.15
C ASP A 20 11.90 -30.18 -0.09
N LEU A 21 10.60 -30.38 -0.31
CA LEU A 21 9.74 -31.12 0.62
C LEU A 21 10.11 -32.61 0.76
N ASP A 22 10.87 -33.16 -0.18
CA ASP A 22 11.27 -34.56 -0.19
C ASP A 22 12.63 -34.78 0.50
N THR A 23 13.48 -33.75 0.50
CA THR A 23 14.87 -33.80 1.00
C THR A 23 15.03 -33.20 2.39
N CYS A 24 14.27 -32.17 2.76
CA CYS A 24 14.42 -31.42 4.00
C CYS A 24 13.11 -31.35 4.82
N PRO A 25 13.18 -31.41 6.16
CA PRO A 25 12.00 -31.23 7.00
C PRO A 25 11.50 -29.78 6.91
N ILE A 26 10.17 -29.60 6.88
CA ILE A 26 9.54 -28.30 6.65
C ILE A 26 9.88 -27.25 7.72
N ASP A 27 10.24 -27.70 8.92
CA ASP A 27 10.64 -26.84 10.04
C ASP A 27 11.92 -26.05 9.73
N TRP A 28 12.72 -26.49 8.76
CA TRP A 28 13.92 -25.78 8.29
C TRP A 28 13.62 -24.72 7.22
N SER A 29 12.39 -24.67 6.71
CA SER A 29 11.97 -23.60 5.80
C SER A 29 11.85 -22.28 6.58
N LEU A 30 11.98 -21.15 5.88
CA LEU A 30 11.92 -19.83 6.50
C LEU A 30 10.68 -19.62 7.40
N TYR A 31 9.53 -20.15 6.98
CA TYR A 31 8.28 -20.03 7.74
C TYR A 31 8.08 -21.14 8.76
N GLY A 32 8.76 -22.28 8.62
CA GLY A 32 8.51 -23.49 9.42
C GLY A 32 7.14 -24.15 9.16
N TYR A 33 6.39 -23.68 8.16
CA TYR A 33 5.09 -24.23 7.77
C TYR A 33 4.84 -24.09 6.27
N ARG A 34 3.85 -24.83 5.77
CA ARG A 34 3.41 -24.74 4.38
C ARG A 34 2.29 -23.70 4.24
N PRO A 35 2.47 -22.62 3.44
CA PRO A 35 1.43 -21.60 3.30
C PRO A 35 0.09 -22.14 2.80
N SER A 36 -1.04 -21.65 3.29
CA SER A 36 -2.37 -22.12 2.91
C SER A 36 -2.70 -21.79 1.44
N LEU A 37 -2.77 -22.81 0.59
CA LEU A 37 -3.08 -22.66 -0.84
C LEU A 37 -4.43 -21.99 -1.07
N ALA A 38 -5.47 -22.41 -0.32
CA ALA A 38 -6.82 -21.88 -0.47
C ALA A 38 -6.91 -20.38 -0.14
N ALA A 39 -6.24 -19.94 0.94
CA ALA A 39 -6.21 -18.54 1.32
C ALA A 39 -5.51 -17.68 0.26
N ASN A 40 -4.34 -18.13 -0.23
CA ASN A 40 -3.56 -17.39 -1.21
C ASN A 40 -4.28 -17.28 -2.56
N ILE A 41 -4.95 -18.35 -3.02
CA ILE A 41 -5.79 -18.30 -4.24
C ILE A 41 -6.94 -17.32 -4.05
N ALA A 42 -7.59 -17.32 -2.89
CA ALA A 42 -8.67 -16.37 -2.60
C ALA A 42 -8.18 -14.91 -2.69
N PHE A 43 -7.01 -14.59 -2.13
CA PHE A 43 -6.44 -13.25 -2.25
C PHE A 43 -6.10 -12.86 -3.69
N VAL A 44 -5.50 -13.76 -4.48
CA VAL A 44 -5.23 -13.51 -5.91
C VAL A 44 -6.51 -13.15 -6.65
N VAL A 45 -7.59 -13.91 -6.44
CA VAL A 45 -8.88 -13.65 -7.08
C VAL A 45 -9.47 -12.33 -6.61
N LEU A 46 -9.47 -12.06 -5.30
CA LEU A 46 -10.01 -10.82 -4.73
C LEU A 46 -9.28 -9.58 -5.25
N PHE A 47 -7.95 -9.54 -5.22
CA PHE A 47 -7.18 -8.40 -5.72
C PHE A 47 -7.31 -8.22 -7.23
N SER A 48 -7.44 -9.31 -8.00
CA SER A 48 -7.73 -9.24 -9.43
C SER A 48 -9.09 -8.60 -9.71
N LEU A 49 -10.14 -9.02 -8.99
CA LEU A 49 -11.48 -8.44 -9.13
C LEU A 49 -11.51 -6.97 -8.72
N ILE A 50 -10.88 -6.63 -7.58
CA ILE A 50 -10.78 -5.25 -7.10
C ILE A 50 -10.03 -4.39 -8.12
N GLY A 51 -8.94 -4.90 -8.69
CA GLY A 51 -8.17 -4.22 -9.74
C GLY A 51 -9.01 -3.93 -10.99
N ILE A 52 -9.80 -4.90 -11.46
CA ILE A 52 -10.71 -4.73 -12.61
C ILE A 52 -11.77 -3.65 -12.32
N VAL A 53 -12.34 -3.65 -11.12
CA VAL A 53 -13.33 -2.63 -10.71
C VAL A 53 -12.70 -1.24 -10.70
N HIS A 54 -11.50 -1.09 -10.12
CA HIS A 54 -10.79 0.18 -10.09
C HIS A 54 -10.34 0.64 -11.47
N LEU A 55 -9.97 -0.29 -12.38
CA LEU A 55 -9.69 0.01 -13.78
C LEU A 55 -10.92 0.62 -14.46
N TYR A 56 -12.07 -0.04 -14.32
CA TYR A 56 -13.33 0.42 -14.92
C TYR A 56 -13.73 1.80 -14.41
N LEU A 57 -13.69 2.01 -13.08
CA LEU A 57 -14.00 3.31 -12.47
C LEU A 57 -12.99 4.40 -12.89
N GLY A 58 -11.71 4.05 -12.94
CA GLY A 58 -10.63 4.94 -13.34
C GLY A 58 -10.81 5.47 -14.75
N ILE A 59 -11.13 4.59 -15.70
CA ILE A 59 -11.43 4.95 -17.09
C ILE A 59 -12.72 5.77 -17.17
N ARG A 60 -13.80 5.32 -16.51
CA ARG A 60 -15.13 5.94 -16.57
C ARG A 60 -15.12 7.39 -16.08
N TRP A 61 -14.31 7.68 -15.06
CA TRP A 61 -14.22 9.01 -14.40
C TRP A 61 -12.90 9.75 -14.68
N LYS A 62 -12.04 9.23 -15.56
CA LYS A 62 -10.75 9.83 -16.00
C LYS A 62 -9.83 10.19 -14.83
N SER A 63 -9.83 9.41 -13.75
CA SER A 63 -9.01 9.62 -12.55
C SER A 63 -7.63 8.96 -12.69
N TRP A 64 -6.89 9.29 -13.76
CA TRP A 64 -5.64 8.64 -14.16
C TRP A 64 -4.64 8.41 -13.02
N GLY A 65 -4.36 9.44 -12.20
CA GLY A 65 -3.40 9.31 -11.09
C GLY A 65 -3.83 8.32 -10.00
N PHE A 66 -5.11 8.31 -9.64
CA PHE A 66 -5.66 7.35 -8.66
C PHE A 66 -5.73 5.94 -9.25
N MET A 67 -6.13 5.85 -10.52
CA MET A 67 -6.20 4.58 -11.25
C MET A 67 -4.83 3.91 -11.33
N THR A 68 -3.77 4.65 -11.71
CA THR A 68 -2.43 4.07 -11.84
C THR A 68 -1.94 3.49 -10.53
N GLY A 69 -2.05 4.21 -9.40
CA GLY A 69 -1.61 3.68 -8.12
C GLY A 69 -2.45 2.48 -7.65
N MET A 70 -3.78 2.52 -7.83
CA MET A 70 -4.62 1.36 -7.50
C MET A 70 -4.26 0.11 -8.32
N LEU A 71 -4.00 0.26 -9.62
CA LEU A 71 -3.63 -0.87 -10.48
C LEU A 71 -2.25 -1.42 -10.13
N LEU A 72 -1.26 -0.56 -9.93
CA LEU A 72 0.08 -1.00 -9.52
C LEU A 72 0.01 -1.70 -8.16
N GLY A 73 -0.75 -1.18 -7.20
CA GLY A 73 -0.99 -1.83 -5.91
C GLY A 73 -1.62 -3.21 -6.07
N CYS A 74 -2.75 -3.32 -6.80
CA CYS A 74 -3.42 -4.61 -7.02
C CYS A 74 -2.55 -5.61 -7.80
N MET A 75 -1.77 -5.16 -8.78
CA MET A 75 -0.83 -6.02 -9.50
C MET A 75 0.28 -6.53 -8.58
N SER A 76 0.85 -5.67 -7.74
CA SER A 76 1.84 -6.05 -6.74
C SER A 76 1.27 -7.06 -5.74
N GLU A 77 0.04 -6.88 -5.25
CA GLU A 77 -0.61 -7.88 -4.39
C GLU A 77 -0.76 -9.23 -5.09
N VAL A 78 -1.28 -9.24 -6.32
CA VAL A 78 -1.46 -10.49 -7.09
C VAL A 78 -0.13 -11.22 -7.28
N ILE A 79 0.92 -10.51 -7.69
CA ILE A 79 2.25 -11.12 -7.88
C ILE A 79 2.81 -11.63 -6.54
N GLY A 80 2.61 -10.88 -5.45
CA GLY A 80 3.04 -11.29 -4.12
C GLY A 80 2.38 -12.59 -3.65
N TYR A 81 1.05 -12.70 -3.79
CA TYR A 81 0.34 -13.94 -3.44
C TYR A 81 0.63 -15.09 -4.39
N VAL A 82 0.97 -14.84 -5.66
CA VAL A 82 1.49 -15.87 -6.57
C VAL A 82 2.83 -16.40 -6.06
N GLY A 83 3.75 -15.54 -5.59
CA GLY A 83 4.97 -15.96 -4.91
C GLY A 83 4.68 -16.87 -3.71
N ARG A 84 3.65 -16.55 -2.93
CA ARG A 84 3.21 -17.41 -1.80
C ARG A 84 2.62 -18.75 -2.24
N ILE A 85 1.92 -18.80 -3.37
CA ILE A 85 1.45 -20.05 -4.00
C ILE A 85 2.65 -20.89 -4.47
N MET A 86 3.69 -20.27 -5.03
CA MET A 86 4.91 -21.00 -5.40
C MET A 86 5.58 -21.64 -4.17
N MET A 87 5.57 -20.95 -3.02
CA MET A 87 6.04 -21.52 -1.76
C MET A 87 5.16 -22.64 -1.19
N TRP A 88 3.92 -22.79 -1.65
CA TRP A 88 3.17 -24.01 -1.35
C TRP A 88 3.80 -25.22 -2.04
N TYR A 89 4.33 -25.10 -3.26
CA TYR A 89 4.99 -26.21 -3.95
C TYR A 89 6.39 -26.46 -3.39
N ASN A 90 7.17 -25.41 -3.16
CA ASN A 90 8.48 -25.50 -2.53
C ASN A 90 8.68 -24.35 -1.50
N PRO A 91 8.48 -24.61 -0.19
CA PRO A 91 8.68 -23.61 0.87
C PRO A 91 10.11 -23.10 1.01
N PHE A 92 11.10 -23.80 0.45
CA PHE A 92 12.51 -23.43 0.49
C PHE A 92 12.91 -22.53 -0.70
N SER A 93 11.98 -22.24 -1.62
CA SER A 93 12.27 -21.45 -2.82
C SER A 93 12.56 -20.00 -2.47
N PHE A 94 13.84 -19.63 -2.53
CA PHE A 94 14.31 -18.27 -2.31
C PHE A 94 13.65 -17.24 -3.24
N ASN A 95 13.56 -17.56 -4.54
CA ASN A 95 12.92 -16.69 -5.51
C ASN A 95 11.44 -16.44 -5.20
N ALA A 96 10.71 -17.47 -4.79
CA ALA A 96 9.31 -17.36 -4.43
C ALA A 96 9.09 -16.47 -3.19
N PHE A 97 9.98 -16.61 -2.19
CA PHE A 97 10.00 -15.74 -1.02
C PHE A 97 10.30 -14.28 -1.38
N MET A 98 11.34 -14.03 -2.21
CA MET A 98 11.71 -12.68 -2.63
C MET A 98 10.58 -12.00 -3.41
N ILE A 99 9.94 -12.71 -4.34
CA ILE A 99 8.76 -12.21 -5.06
C ILE A 99 7.66 -11.83 -4.08
N GLN A 100 7.34 -12.71 -3.13
CA GLN A 100 6.31 -12.42 -2.13
C GLN A 100 6.64 -11.18 -1.32
N ILE A 101 7.79 -11.16 -0.63
CA ILE A 101 8.10 -10.11 0.34
C ILE A 101 8.22 -8.74 -0.35
N VAL A 102 8.87 -8.67 -1.52
CA VAL A 102 9.03 -7.41 -2.26
C VAL A 102 7.68 -6.90 -2.76
N CYS A 103 6.89 -7.75 -3.43
CA CYS A 103 5.64 -7.30 -4.03
C CYS A 103 4.58 -6.93 -2.98
N LEU A 104 4.43 -7.72 -1.91
CA LEU A 104 3.51 -7.37 -0.82
C LEU A 104 3.98 -6.10 -0.09
N THR A 105 5.28 -5.87 0.05
CA THR A 105 5.81 -4.66 0.71
C THR A 105 5.51 -3.39 -0.08
N ILE A 106 5.71 -3.44 -1.40
CA ILE A 106 5.53 -2.29 -2.30
C ILE A 106 4.04 -1.93 -2.48
N ALA A 107 3.14 -2.91 -2.50
CA ALA A 107 1.73 -2.71 -2.83
C ALA A 107 1.03 -1.56 -2.07
N PRO A 108 1.09 -1.46 -0.72
CA PRO A 108 0.40 -0.39 0.00
C PRO A 108 1.00 0.99 -0.22
N VAL A 109 2.26 1.11 -0.66
CA VAL A 109 2.83 2.41 -1.06
C VAL A 109 2.10 2.96 -2.29
N PHE A 110 1.67 2.10 -3.21
CA PHE A 110 0.85 2.54 -4.34
C PHE A 110 -0.56 2.94 -3.90
N TYR A 111 -1.13 2.27 -2.89
CA TYR A 111 -2.40 2.68 -2.29
C TYR A 111 -2.28 4.03 -1.57
N THR A 112 -1.24 4.26 -0.77
CA THR A 112 -0.99 5.56 -0.12
C THR A 112 -0.74 6.66 -1.14
N ALA A 113 0.04 6.41 -2.21
CA ALA A 113 0.23 7.37 -3.30
C ALA A 113 -1.11 7.77 -3.94
N SER A 114 -2.02 6.81 -4.15
CA SER A 114 -3.37 7.07 -4.68
C SER A 114 -4.20 7.95 -3.74
N ILE A 115 -4.10 7.70 -2.42
CA ILE A 115 -4.72 8.52 -1.38
C ILE A 115 -4.14 9.93 -1.39
N TYR A 116 -2.82 10.10 -1.47
CA TYR A 116 -2.15 11.40 -1.46
C TYR A 116 -2.58 12.27 -2.64
N VAL A 117 -2.62 11.70 -3.85
CA VAL A 117 -3.09 12.39 -5.06
C VAL A 117 -4.55 12.79 -4.92
N THR A 118 -5.39 11.89 -4.41
CA THR A 118 -6.83 12.11 -4.28
C THR A 118 -7.15 13.15 -3.22
N LEU A 119 -6.47 13.09 -2.07
CA LEU A 119 -6.62 14.05 -1.00
C LEU A 119 -6.15 15.44 -1.44
N SER A 120 -5.00 15.54 -2.12
CA SER A 120 -4.50 16.80 -2.65
C SER A 120 -5.52 17.49 -3.56
N LYS A 121 -6.17 16.72 -4.44
CA LYS A 121 -7.27 17.23 -5.29
C LYS A 121 -8.49 17.63 -4.49
N ALA A 122 -8.87 16.85 -3.47
CA ALA A 122 -10.02 17.15 -2.62
C ALA A 122 -9.82 18.45 -1.85
N ILE A 123 -8.66 18.64 -1.23
CA ILE A 123 -8.34 19.87 -0.49
C ILE A 123 -8.38 21.09 -1.42
N ASN A 124 -7.81 20.97 -2.62
CA ASN A 124 -7.83 22.04 -3.63
C ASN A 124 -9.25 22.41 -4.08
N TYR A 125 -10.15 21.43 -4.16
CA TYR A 125 -11.52 21.64 -4.62
C TYR A 125 -12.43 22.22 -3.53
N PHE A 126 -12.32 21.76 -2.27
CA PHE A 126 -13.24 22.20 -1.22
C PHE A 126 -12.87 23.53 -0.58
N SER A 127 -11.66 23.64 -0.05
CA SER A 127 -11.19 24.85 0.66
C SER A 127 -9.68 24.75 0.87
N PRO A 128 -8.87 25.27 -0.08
CA PRO A 128 -7.42 25.34 0.06
C PRO A 128 -6.99 26.17 1.26
N GLU A 129 -7.73 27.24 1.57
CA GLU A 129 -7.44 28.22 2.62
C GLU A 129 -7.43 27.63 4.04
N LEU A 130 -8.18 26.54 4.26
CA LEU A 130 -8.25 25.87 5.56
C LEU A 130 -7.07 24.91 5.77
N SER A 131 -6.35 24.55 4.71
CA SER A 131 -5.20 23.67 4.80
C SER A 131 -3.97 24.43 5.28
N ARG A 132 -3.38 23.98 6.40
CA ARG A 132 -2.11 24.53 6.90
C ARG A 132 -0.96 24.33 5.91
N PHE A 133 -1.01 23.25 5.15
CA PHE A 133 0.00 22.89 4.17
C PHE A 133 -0.54 23.03 2.76
N LYS A 134 0.30 23.48 1.83
CA LYS A 134 -0.06 23.50 0.42
C LYS A 134 -0.43 22.08 -0.03
N PRO A 135 -1.57 21.84 -0.69
CA PRO A 135 -2.01 20.48 -1.04
C PRO A 135 -1.02 19.72 -1.92
N GLN A 136 -0.22 20.44 -2.71
CA GLN A 136 0.85 19.88 -3.54
C GLN A 136 1.99 19.27 -2.73
N LEU A 137 2.20 19.76 -1.49
CA LEU A 137 3.25 19.28 -0.59
C LEU A 137 3.02 17.82 -0.17
N PHE A 138 1.76 17.38 -0.08
CA PHE A 138 1.42 15.99 0.21
C PHE A 138 2.00 15.02 -0.84
N ILE A 139 1.99 15.43 -2.11
CA ILE A 139 2.52 14.60 -3.20
C ILE A 139 4.04 14.69 -3.24
N TRP A 140 4.58 15.92 -3.15
CA TRP A 140 6.01 16.18 -3.32
C TRP A 140 6.89 15.75 -2.15
N ILE A 141 6.34 15.62 -0.94
CA ILE A 141 7.08 15.12 0.23
C ILE A 141 6.83 13.63 0.43
N PHE A 142 5.58 13.21 0.57
CA PHE A 142 5.30 11.87 1.09
C PHE A 142 5.60 10.76 0.08
N ILE A 143 5.40 10.97 -1.24
CA ILE A 143 5.73 9.95 -2.25
C ILE A 143 7.24 9.67 -2.32
N PRO A 144 8.14 10.68 -2.42
CA PRO A 144 9.58 10.41 -2.38
C PRO A 144 10.03 9.76 -1.07
N PHE A 145 9.47 10.15 0.07
CA PHE A 145 9.77 9.50 1.35
C PHE A 145 9.37 8.02 1.35
N ASP A 146 8.18 7.68 0.84
CA ASP A 146 7.76 6.28 0.71
C ASP A 146 8.71 5.50 -0.22
N ILE A 147 9.18 6.10 -1.33
CA ILE A 147 10.17 5.48 -2.22
C ILE A 147 11.49 5.20 -1.49
N VAL A 148 11.97 6.16 -0.70
CA VAL A 148 13.18 5.96 0.13
C VAL A 148 12.98 4.81 1.12
N CYS A 149 11.81 4.75 1.77
CA CYS A 149 11.48 3.64 2.67
C CYS A 149 11.49 2.28 1.94
N LEU A 150 10.96 2.23 0.72
CA LEU A 150 10.97 1.01 -0.10
C LEU A 150 12.38 0.60 -0.52
N ILE A 151 13.25 1.55 -0.86
CA ILE A 151 14.65 1.27 -1.20
C ILE A 151 15.38 0.69 0.01
N LEU A 152 15.19 1.26 1.20
CA LEU A 152 15.77 0.72 2.43
C LEU A 152 15.28 -0.72 2.69
N GLN A 153 13.99 -0.99 2.53
CA GLN A 153 13.42 -2.33 2.69
C GLN A 153 13.95 -3.33 1.66
N ALA A 154 14.03 -2.94 0.39
CA ALA A 154 14.54 -3.80 -0.66
C ALA A 154 16.04 -4.09 -0.48
N ALA A 155 16.83 -3.07 -0.16
CA ALA A 155 18.27 -3.20 0.07
C ALA A 155 18.56 -4.03 1.32
N GLY A 156 17.92 -3.72 2.44
CA GLY A 156 18.06 -4.48 3.68
C GLY A 156 17.59 -5.93 3.51
N GLY A 157 16.47 -6.15 2.81
CA GLY A 157 15.91 -7.47 2.55
C GLY A 157 16.87 -8.33 1.75
N ALA A 158 17.43 -7.79 0.65
CA ALA A 158 18.45 -8.48 -0.13
C ALA A 158 19.71 -8.77 0.71
N MET A 159 20.22 -7.79 1.45
CA MET A 159 21.43 -7.97 2.27
C MET A 159 21.27 -9.01 3.39
N SER A 160 20.07 -9.12 3.96
CA SER A 160 19.75 -10.09 5.01
C SER A 160 19.80 -11.55 4.54
N THR A 161 19.84 -11.76 3.22
CA THR A 161 19.80 -13.08 2.60
C THR A 161 21.18 -13.58 2.12
N GLU A 162 22.09 -12.68 1.74
CA GLU A 162 23.43 -13.06 1.25
C GLU A 162 24.47 -13.18 2.37
N SER A 163 24.33 -12.32 3.37
CA SER A 163 25.11 -12.36 4.59
C SER A 163 24.09 -12.47 5.70
N SER A 164 24.20 -13.45 6.59
CA SER A 164 23.36 -13.58 7.80
C SER A 164 23.62 -12.41 8.77
N SER A 165 23.58 -11.19 8.24
CA SER A 165 23.98 -9.95 8.88
C SER A 165 22.74 -9.34 9.49
N THR A 166 22.81 -9.15 10.80
CA THR A 166 21.85 -8.34 11.56
C THR A 166 21.66 -6.96 10.92
N ALA A 167 22.71 -6.43 10.28
CA ALA A 167 22.68 -5.19 9.53
C ALA A 167 21.61 -5.14 8.42
N GLY A 168 21.41 -6.23 7.65
CA GLY A 168 20.37 -6.25 6.60
C GLY A 168 18.95 -6.18 7.17
N VAL A 169 18.71 -6.91 8.26
CA VAL A 169 17.44 -6.87 9.00
C VAL A 169 17.20 -5.47 9.57
N ASP A 170 18.21 -4.86 10.19
CA ASP A 170 18.14 -3.51 10.76
C ASP A 170 17.83 -2.44 9.71
N ILE A 171 18.46 -2.52 8.53
CA ILE A 171 18.19 -1.59 7.42
C ILE A 171 16.74 -1.74 6.92
N SER A 172 16.24 -2.98 6.80
CA SER A 172 14.86 -3.25 6.42
C SER A 172 13.87 -2.70 7.44
N MET A 173 14.14 -2.95 8.72
CA MET A 173 13.35 -2.47 9.84
C MET A 173 13.33 -0.94 9.90
N ALA A 174 14.46 -0.28 9.64
CA ALA A 174 14.52 1.18 9.57
C ALA A 174 13.60 1.75 8.47
N GLY A 175 13.55 1.11 7.30
CA GLY A 175 12.62 1.48 6.23
C GLY A 175 11.16 1.33 6.63
N LEU A 176 10.80 0.22 7.28
CA LEU A 176 9.44 -0.01 7.80
C LEU A 176 9.04 0.99 8.88
N ALA A 177 9.94 1.28 9.83
CA ALA A 177 9.69 2.23 10.90
C ALA A 177 9.52 3.66 10.36
N LEU A 178 10.37 4.06 9.40
CA LEU A 178 10.26 5.37 8.74
C LEU A 178 8.94 5.48 7.99
N GLN A 179 8.50 4.43 7.29
CA GLN A 179 7.21 4.39 6.61
C GLN A 179 6.04 4.60 7.57
N VAL A 180 6.05 3.97 8.74
CA VAL A 180 5.02 4.20 9.78
C VAL A 180 5.03 5.65 10.26
N ILE A 181 6.20 6.23 10.56
CA ILE A 181 6.32 7.61 11.04
C ILE A 181 5.76 8.60 10.00
N VAL A 182 6.14 8.43 8.73
CA VAL A 182 5.70 9.27 7.62
C VAL A 182 4.18 9.16 7.43
N LEU A 183 3.62 7.95 7.50
CA LEU A 183 2.19 7.72 7.37
C LEU A 183 1.39 8.30 8.54
N VAL A 184 1.90 8.20 9.78
CA VAL A 184 1.28 8.83 10.96
C VAL A 184 1.29 10.35 10.84
N ALA A 185 2.39 10.95 10.38
CA ALA A 185 2.48 12.38 10.14
C ALA A 185 1.45 12.84 9.09
N PHE A 186 1.26 12.05 8.03
CA PHE A 186 0.22 12.30 7.04
C PHE A 186 -1.18 12.26 7.64
N ILE A 187 -1.50 11.21 8.42
CA ILE A 187 -2.81 11.06 9.07
C ILE A 187 -3.08 12.23 9.99
N ALA A 188 -2.10 12.68 10.77
CA ALA A 188 -2.23 13.84 11.65
C ALA A 188 -2.53 15.13 10.85
N ALA A 189 -1.83 15.36 9.73
CA ALA A 189 -2.08 16.50 8.86
C ALA A 189 -3.48 16.45 8.22
N PHE A 190 -3.93 15.27 7.79
CA PHE A 190 -5.26 15.08 7.23
C PHE A 190 -6.36 15.27 8.29
N ALA A 191 -6.18 14.74 9.50
CA ALA A 191 -7.10 14.91 10.61
C ALA A 191 -7.22 16.40 11.01
N ASP A 192 -6.11 17.13 11.07
CA ASP A 192 -6.12 18.58 11.34
C ASP A 192 -6.92 19.35 10.29
N TYR A 193 -6.74 19.02 9.00
CA TYR A 193 -7.56 19.60 7.92
C TYR A 193 -9.05 19.30 8.11
N MET A 194 -9.40 18.05 8.41
CA MET A 194 -10.81 17.65 8.54
C MET A 194 -11.48 18.30 9.76
N ILE A 195 -10.78 18.41 10.89
CA ILE A 195 -11.27 19.11 12.08
C ILE A 195 -11.50 20.59 11.79
N ARG A 196 -10.57 21.26 11.09
CA ARG A 196 -10.72 22.66 10.67
C ARG A 196 -11.89 22.84 9.72
N TYR A 197 -12.05 21.92 8.77
CA TYR A 197 -13.16 21.91 7.84
C TYR A 197 -14.51 21.80 8.56
N TRP A 198 -14.63 20.87 9.52
CA TRP A 198 -15.83 20.74 10.36
C TRP A 198 -16.11 21.98 11.21
N ARG A 199 -15.07 22.56 11.85
CA ARG A 199 -15.23 23.79 12.65
C ARG A 199 -15.60 25.02 11.83
N SER A 200 -15.28 25.04 10.53
CA SER A 200 -15.65 26.15 9.64
C SER A 200 -17.15 26.20 9.30
N GLY A 201 -17.95 25.21 9.73
CA GLY A 201 -19.38 25.11 9.42
C GLY A 201 -19.69 24.66 7.99
N LYS A 202 -18.70 24.70 7.08
CA LYS A 202 -18.83 24.27 5.67
C LYS A 202 -19.17 22.78 5.51
N ALA A 203 -18.93 21.98 6.56
CA ALA A 203 -19.23 20.55 6.58
C ALA A 203 -20.73 20.21 6.66
N GLN A 204 -21.60 21.15 7.04
CA GLN A 204 -23.05 20.92 7.03
C GLN A 204 -23.59 20.69 5.60
N ALA A 205 -22.83 21.03 4.56
CA ALA A 205 -23.18 20.77 3.17
C ALA A 205 -22.76 19.37 2.66
N PHE A 206 -22.19 18.50 3.51
CA PHE A 206 -21.81 17.15 3.09
C PHE A 206 -23.02 16.27 2.80
N GLY A 207 -23.30 16.07 1.50
CA GLY A 207 -24.17 14.99 1.04
C GLY A 207 -23.53 13.61 1.25
N TRP A 208 -24.35 12.55 1.14
CA TRP A 208 -23.92 11.17 1.40
C TRP A 208 -22.67 10.73 0.62
N ARG A 209 -22.49 11.23 -0.62
CA ARG A 209 -21.33 10.94 -1.47
C ARG A 209 -20.01 11.48 -0.90
N MET A 210 -20.03 12.70 -0.36
CA MET A 210 -18.85 13.32 0.23
C MET A 210 -18.46 12.64 1.54
N THR A 211 -19.46 12.28 2.35
CA THR A 211 -19.24 11.50 3.57
C THR A 211 -18.64 10.13 3.26
N ALA A 212 -19.21 9.40 2.29
CA ALA A 212 -18.67 8.11 1.87
C ALA A 212 -17.21 8.21 1.37
N PHE A 213 -16.88 9.28 0.65
CA PHE A 213 -15.51 9.54 0.17
C PHE A 213 -14.51 9.74 1.30
N PHE A 214 -14.78 10.65 2.23
CA PHE A 214 -13.85 10.92 3.34
C PHE A 214 -13.77 9.76 4.33
N VAL A 215 -14.88 9.07 4.60
CA VAL A 215 -14.89 7.87 5.42
C VAL A 215 -14.11 6.74 4.74
N GLY A 216 -14.28 6.54 3.44
CA GLY A 216 -13.52 5.54 2.67
C GLY A 216 -12.01 5.80 2.68
N LEU A 217 -11.59 7.04 2.45
CA LEU A 217 -10.17 7.43 2.54
C LEU A 217 -9.61 7.26 3.96
N SER A 218 -10.37 7.66 4.98
CA SER A 218 -9.96 7.52 6.38
C SER A 218 -9.84 6.06 6.80
N ALA A 219 -10.81 5.22 6.41
CA ALA A 219 -10.78 3.79 6.69
C ALA A 219 -9.60 3.13 5.98
N ALA A 220 -9.38 3.42 4.69
CA ALA A 220 -8.27 2.86 3.94
C ALA A 220 -6.92 3.20 4.57
N ILE A 221 -6.69 4.46 4.96
CA ILE A 221 -5.39 4.86 5.52
C ILE A 221 -5.12 4.28 6.91
N ILE A 222 -6.16 4.13 7.74
CA ILE A 222 -6.05 3.48 9.05
C ILE A 222 -5.72 1.98 8.88
N LEU A 223 -6.37 1.31 7.92
CA LEU A 223 -6.09 -0.09 7.61
C LEU A 223 -4.66 -0.28 7.09
N ILE A 224 -4.19 0.58 6.18
CA ILE A 224 -2.80 0.56 5.71
C ILE A 224 -1.82 0.83 6.85
N LEU A 225 -2.13 1.75 7.77
CA LEU A 225 -1.30 2.00 8.95
C LEU A 225 -1.21 0.76 9.85
N ALA A 226 -2.34 0.10 10.13
CA ALA A 226 -2.36 -1.11 10.93
C ALA A 226 -1.45 -2.19 10.33
N ARG A 227 -1.48 -2.34 9.00
CA ARG A 227 -0.56 -3.21 8.27
C ARG A 227 0.91 -2.79 8.43
N CYS A 228 1.24 -1.51 8.25
CA CYS A 228 2.63 -1.05 8.39
C CYS A 228 3.17 -1.29 9.81
N ILE A 229 2.33 -1.11 10.83
CA ILE A 229 2.69 -1.42 12.22
C ILE A 229 2.93 -2.93 12.41
N TYR A 230 2.06 -3.77 11.84
CA TYR A 230 2.26 -5.23 11.87
C TYR A 230 3.59 -5.63 11.24
N ARG A 231 3.97 -5.06 10.09
CA ARG A 231 5.26 -5.36 9.46
C ARG A 231 6.47 -4.97 10.31
N VAL A 232 6.41 -3.83 10.99
CA VAL A 232 7.45 -3.46 11.96
C VAL A 232 7.52 -4.49 13.09
N ALA A 233 6.37 -4.92 13.61
CA ALA A 233 6.32 -5.91 14.70
C ALA A 233 6.80 -7.30 14.25
N GLU A 234 6.45 -7.71 13.03
CA GLU A 234 6.84 -8.99 12.42
C GLU A 234 8.37 -9.08 12.24
N LEU A 235 9.01 -8.01 11.76
CA LEU A 235 10.46 -8.01 11.48
C LEU A 235 11.32 -7.60 12.69
N ARG A 236 10.72 -7.14 13.79
CA ARG A 236 11.44 -6.69 14.99
C ARG A 236 12.33 -7.77 15.59
N GLU A 237 11.89 -9.03 15.52
CA GLU A 237 12.63 -10.20 16.01
C GLU A 237 13.46 -10.86 14.89
N GLY A 238 13.52 -10.25 13.71
CA GLY A 238 14.13 -10.83 12.52
C GLY A 238 13.33 -12.02 11.97
N TYR A 239 13.93 -12.73 11.01
CA TYR A 239 13.28 -13.85 10.32
C TYR A 239 13.07 -15.11 11.18
N ASP A 240 13.71 -15.19 12.35
CA ASP A 240 13.56 -16.29 13.30
C ASP A 240 12.42 -16.09 14.31
N GLY A 241 11.79 -14.91 14.33
CA GLY A 241 10.74 -14.52 15.27
C GLY A 241 9.48 -15.38 15.18
N GLU A 242 8.75 -15.50 16.29
CA GLU A 242 7.54 -16.34 16.36
C GLU A 242 6.41 -15.83 15.46
N LEU A 243 6.33 -14.51 15.22
CA LEU A 243 5.29 -13.91 14.38
C LEU A 243 5.36 -14.39 12.92
N ILE A 244 6.57 -14.57 12.37
CA ILE A 244 6.77 -15.03 10.99
C ILE A 244 6.35 -16.50 10.83
N LYS A 245 6.48 -17.28 11.91
CA LYS A 245 6.14 -18.71 11.98
C LYS A 245 4.64 -18.96 12.18
N HIS A 246 3.83 -17.93 12.39
CA HIS A 246 2.38 -18.04 12.50
C HIS A 246 1.67 -17.49 11.26
N GLU A 247 0.95 -18.37 10.55
CA GLU A 247 0.23 -17.99 9.33
C GLU A 247 -1.01 -17.12 9.57
N ILE A 248 -1.73 -17.35 10.67
CA ILE A 248 -3.02 -16.68 10.91
C ILE A 248 -2.89 -15.15 11.02
N PRO A 249 -1.94 -14.60 11.82
CA PRO A 249 -1.71 -13.16 11.87
C PRO A 249 -1.38 -12.58 10.50
N PHE A 250 -0.56 -13.27 9.71
CA PHE A 250 -0.23 -12.86 8.34
C PHE A 250 -1.49 -12.78 7.46
N ILE A 251 -2.31 -13.84 7.40
CA ILE A 251 -3.53 -13.85 6.56
C ILE A 251 -4.46 -12.69 6.92
N ILE A 252 -4.62 -12.40 8.20
CA ILE A 252 -5.53 -11.34 8.67
C ILE A 252 -4.94 -9.96 8.37
N LEU A 253 -3.70 -9.69 8.82
CA LEU A 253 -3.12 -8.35 8.84
C LEU A 253 -2.45 -7.95 7.52
N GLU A 254 -1.90 -8.89 6.76
CA GLU A 254 -1.35 -8.63 5.42
C GLU A 254 -2.38 -8.83 4.31
N GLY A 255 -3.27 -9.82 4.46
CA GLY A 255 -4.29 -10.12 3.45
C GLY A 255 -5.58 -9.36 3.66
N VAL A 256 -6.34 -9.74 4.68
CA VAL A 256 -7.71 -9.24 4.88
C VAL A 256 -7.73 -7.72 5.06
N VAL A 257 -6.83 -7.17 5.88
CA VAL A 257 -6.76 -5.71 6.12
C VAL A 257 -6.51 -4.93 4.82
N ILE A 258 -5.63 -5.41 3.95
CA ILE A 258 -5.34 -4.72 2.68
C ILE A 258 -6.46 -4.90 1.66
N VAL A 259 -7.12 -6.06 1.61
CA VAL A 259 -8.36 -6.24 0.83
C VAL A 259 -9.42 -5.23 1.28
N LEU A 260 -9.63 -5.09 2.59
CA LEU A 260 -10.57 -4.12 3.16
C LEU A 260 -10.16 -2.68 2.84
N ALA A 261 -8.86 -2.36 2.87
CA ALA A 261 -8.37 -1.05 2.49
C ALA A 261 -8.64 -0.74 1.01
N ALA A 262 -8.37 -1.70 0.11
CA ALA A 262 -8.63 -1.55 -1.31
C ALA A 262 -10.14 -1.43 -1.62
N ILE A 263 -11.00 -2.14 -0.87
CA ILE A 263 -12.46 -1.96 -0.94
C ILE A 263 -12.86 -0.59 -0.38
N ALA A 264 -12.27 -0.11 0.71
CA ALA A 264 -12.56 1.22 1.24
C ALA A 264 -12.21 2.33 0.23
N LEU A 265 -11.16 2.14 -0.58
CA LEU A 265 -10.78 3.04 -1.66
C LEU A 265 -11.76 3.08 -2.83
N PHE A 266 -12.61 2.07 -3.00
CA PHE A 266 -13.75 2.14 -3.92
C PHE A 266 -14.72 3.27 -3.51
N PHE A 267 -15.00 3.38 -2.22
CA PHE A 267 -15.81 4.49 -1.66
C PHE A 267 -15.03 5.80 -1.62
N GLY A 268 -13.70 5.75 -1.48
CA GLY A 268 -12.80 6.89 -1.58
C GLY A 268 -12.51 7.37 -3.02
N HIS A 269 -13.25 6.87 -4.03
CA HIS A 269 -12.90 7.14 -5.43
C HIS A 269 -13.17 8.62 -5.82
N PRO A 270 -12.21 9.32 -6.47
CA PRO A 270 -12.29 10.76 -6.78
C PRO A 270 -13.59 11.25 -7.43
N GLY A 271 -14.12 10.54 -8.42
CA GLY A 271 -15.31 11.06 -9.13
C GLY A 271 -16.65 10.92 -8.36
N LEU A 272 -16.66 10.41 -7.12
CA LEU A 272 -17.83 10.50 -6.25
C LEU A 272 -18.01 11.95 -5.81
N VAL A 273 -16.89 12.68 -5.75
CA VAL A 273 -16.77 14.08 -5.38
C VAL A 273 -16.67 14.97 -6.62
N PHE A 274 -15.76 14.65 -7.54
CA PHE A 274 -15.49 15.49 -8.71
C PHE A 274 -16.43 15.13 -9.86
N ASN A 275 -17.61 15.76 -9.89
CA ASN A 275 -18.54 15.59 -11.00
C ASN A 275 -18.06 16.38 -12.24
N LYS A 276 -18.18 15.78 -13.44
CA LYS A 276 -17.68 16.33 -14.72
C LYS A 276 -18.22 17.74 -15.07
N SER A 277 -19.31 18.16 -14.46
CA SER A 277 -20.01 19.41 -14.78
C SER A 277 -19.33 20.68 -14.25
N GLU A 278 -18.47 20.61 -13.22
CA GLU A 278 -17.86 21.81 -12.65
C GLU A 278 -16.48 22.17 -13.22
N VAL A 279 -15.74 21.20 -13.75
CA VAL A 279 -14.45 21.47 -14.41
C VAL A 279 -14.66 22.24 -15.72
N THR A 280 -15.77 22.01 -16.43
CA THR A 280 -16.14 22.80 -17.62
C THR A 280 -16.57 24.23 -17.23
N ASN A 281 -17.22 24.41 -16.08
CA ASN A 281 -17.65 25.73 -15.62
C ASN A 281 -16.48 26.59 -15.12
N SER A 282 -15.50 26.01 -14.43
CA SER A 282 -14.31 26.76 -13.94
C SER A 282 -13.39 27.22 -15.08
N VAL A 283 -13.24 26.41 -16.14
CA VAL A 283 -12.54 26.81 -17.37
C VAL A 283 -13.30 27.93 -18.08
N SER A 284 -14.63 27.83 -18.21
CA SER A 284 -15.43 28.89 -18.84
C SER A 284 -15.46 30.21 -18.05
N GLN A 285 -15.38 30.16 -16.72
CA GLN A 285 -15.32 31.36 -15.88
C GLN A 285 -13.93 32.01 -15.91
N THR A 286 -12.87 31.21 -16.05
CA THR A 286 -11.51 31.72 -16.22
C THR A 286 -11.33 32.36 -17.61
N GLU A 287 -11.89 31.76 -18.67
CA GLU A 287 -11.90 32.38 -20.02
C GLU A 287 -12.71 33.68 -20.07
N LYS A 288 -13.86 33.76 -19.39
CA LYS A 288 -14.65 35.01 -19.31
C LYS A 288 -13.99 36.09 -18.45
N GLY A 289 -13.28 35.71 -17.38
CA GLY A 289 -12.54 36.65 -16.54
C GLY A 289 -11.30 37.25 -17.23
N VAL A 290 -10.64 36.47 -18.09
CA VAL A 290 -9.48 36.93 -18.88
C VAL A 290 -9.90 37.83 -20.06
N ALA A 291 -11.03 37.53 -20.71
CA ALA A 291 -11.56 38.36 -21.80
C ALA A 291 -12.06 39.74 -21.32
N SER A 292 -12.63 39.84 -20.12
CA SER A 292 -13.13 41.12 -19.60
C SER A 292 -12.03 42.03 -19.03
N GLY A 293 -10.82 41.51 -18.79
CA GLY A 293 -9.67 42.28 -18.30
C GLY A 293 -8.79 42.89 -19.39
N SER A 294 -9.03 42.56 -20.66
CA SER A 294 -8.22 43.01 -21.80
C SER A 294 -8.76 44.27 -22.50
N ASP A 295 -9.99 44.70 -22.21
CA ASP A 295 -10.66 45.83 -22.89
C ASP A 295 -10.53 47.20 -22.20
N ASN A 296 -9.81 47.30 -21.07
CA ASN A 296 -9.72 48.55 -20.28
C ASN A 296 -8.35 49.25 -20.32
N ASN A 297 -7.50 48.95 -21.30
CA ASN A 297 -6.24 49.66 -21.51
C ASN A 297 -6.15 50.22 -22.93
N TYR A 298 -6.86 51.33 -23.19
CA TYR A 298 -6.50 52.32 -24.21
C TYR A 298 -7.06 53.69 -23.84
#